data_AF-A0A2X3JZW6-F1
#
_entry.id   AF-A0A2X3JZW6-F1
#
_cell.length_a   1.000
_cell.length_b   1.000
_cell.length_c   1.000
_cell.angle_alpha   90.00
_cell.angle_beta   90.00
_cell.angle_gamma   90.00
#
_symmetry.space_group_name_H-M   'P 1'
#
loop_
_entity.id
_entity.type
_entity.pdbx_description
1 polymer ?
#
loop_
_entity_poly.entity_id
_entity_poly.type
_entity_poly.pdbx_seq_one_letter_code
_entity_poly.pdbx_strand_id
1 'polypeptide(L)'
;MMILVTGGARSGKSRHAEALIGDSSQVLYIATSQILDDEMAARIEHHRQGRPAHWRTVERWQHVDELIHADINPHEAVLLECVTTMVTNLLFDYGGDKDPDEWDYQAMEQAD
;
A
#
# COMPACT_ATOMS: atom_id res chain seq x y z
N MET A 1 -14.24 5.06 -9.33
CA MET A 1 -13.99 6.31 -8.57
C MET A 1 -12.76 6.08 -7.71
N MET A 2 -11.82 7.03 -7.64
CA MET A 2 -10.62 6.92 -6.79
C MET A 2 -10.67 8.01 -5.72
N ILE A 3 -10.29 7.68 -4.48
CA ILE A 3 -10.21 8.61 -3.36
C ILE A 3 -8.77 8.56 -2.81
N LEU A 4 -8.15 9.73 -2.67
CA LEU A 4 -6.85 9.88 -2.01
C LEU A 4 -7.05 10.37 -0.58
N VAL A 5 -6.52 9.63 0.39
CA VAL A 5 -6.50 10.01 1.81
C VAL A 5 -5.08 10.39 2.20
N THR A 6 -4.88 11.62 2.70
CA THR A 6 -3.55 12.16 3.07
C THR A 6 -3.57 12.86 4.44
N GLY A 7 -2.38 13.16 4.98
CA GLY A 7 -2.17 13.74 6.31
C GLY A 7 -0.91 13.22 7.02
N GLY A 8 -0.52 13.88 8.11
CA GLY A 8 0.72 13.59 8.86
C GLY A 8 0.74 12.23 9.58
N ALA A 9 1.91 11.84 10.11
CA ALA A 9 2.05 10.60 10.87
C ALA A 9 1.07 10.55 12.05
N ARG A 10 0.47 9.37 12.30
CA ARG A 10 -0.50 9.11 13.39
C ARG A 10 -1.76 10.00 13.38
N SER A 11 -2.11 10.63 12.25
CA SER A 11 -3.31 11.47 12.13
C SER A 11 -4.64 10.71 11.95
N GLY A 12 -4.63 9.37 12.05
CA GLY A 12 -5.85 8.54 11.92
C GLY A 12 -6.31 8.24 10.49
N LYS A 13 -5.46 8.44 9.48
CA LYS A 13 -5.81 8.23 8.06
C LYS A 13 -6.29 6.83 7.73
N SER A 14 -5.59 5.80 8.24
CA SER A 14 -5.92 4.40 7.98
C SER A 14 -7.35 4.10 8.44
N ARG A 15 -7.68 4.50 9.68
CA ARG A 15 -9.05 4.40 10.22
C ARG A 15 -10.07 5.17 9.38
N HIS A 16 -9.72 6.37 8.90
CA HIS A 16 -10.62 7.13 8.03
C HIS A 16 -10.83 6.45 6.67
N ALA A 17 -9.78 5.91 6.06
CA ALA A 17 -9.84 5.18 4.80
C ALA A 17 -10.66 3.89 4.93
N GLU A 18 -10.49 3.15 6.03
CA GLU A 18 -11.33 1.98 6.34
C GLU A 18 -12.81 2.36 6.52
N ALA A 19 -13.10 3.49 7.17
CA ALA A 19 -14.48 3.98 7.32
C ALA A 19 -15.12 4.40 5.99
N LEU A 20 -14.33 4.87 5.01
CA LEU A 20 -14.82 5.21 3.67
C LEU A 20 -15.20 3.96 2.86
N ILE A 21 -14.63 2.79 3.15
CA ILE A 21 -14.99 1.52 2.53
C ILE A 21 -16.39 1.05 3.01
N GLY A 22 -16.76 1.42 4.23
CA GLY A 22 -18.07 1.12 4.82
C GLY A 22 -18.36 -0.38 4.87
N ASP A 23 -19.58 -0.76 4.53
CA ASP A 23 -20.09 -2.14 4.60
C ASP A 23 -19.81 -2.97 3.33
N SER A 24 -18.75 -2.64 2.59
CA SER A 24 -18.39 -3.37 1.37
C SER A 24 -18.18 -4.87 1.68
N SER A 25 -18.90 -5.72 0.93
CA SER A 25 -18.89 -7.18 1.14
C SER A 25 -17.63 -7.85 0.57
N GLN A 26 -16.93 -7.18 -0.33
CA GLN A 26 -15.65 -7.62 -0.88
C GLN A 26 -14.64 -6.48 -0.78
N VAL A 27 -13.54 -6.73 -0.09
CA VAL A 27 -12.47 -5.75 0.10
C VAL A 27 -11.12 -6.39 -0.17
N LEU A 28 -10.34 -5.76 -1.04
CA LEU A 28 -8.93 -6.03 -1.25
C LEU A 28 -8.09 -4.96 -0.55
N TYR A 29 -7.35 -5.37 0.48
CA TYR A 29 -6.30 -4.55 1.08
C TYR A 29 -4.96 -4.86 0.43
N ILE A 30 -4.30 -3.84 -0.11
CA ILE A 30 -2.96 -3.94 -0.69
C ILE A 30 -1.99 -3.30 0.29
N ALA A 31 -1.22 -4.13 1.00
CA ALA A 31 -0.19 -3.71 1.92
C ALA A 31 1.11 -3.46 1.15
N THR A 32 1.62 -2.23 1.17
CA THR A 32 2.88 -1.90 0.49
C THR A 32 4.09 -1.97 1.42
N SER A 33 3.88 -2.08 2.74
CA SER A 33 4.96 -2.23 3.71
C SER A 33 5.59 -3.61 3.68
N GLN A 34 6.92 -3.65 3.69
CA GLN A 34 7.68 -4.87 3.93
C GLN A 34 7.86 -5.10 5.44
N ILE A 35 7.84 -6.37 5.87
CA ILE A 35 8.18 -6.75 7.24
C ILE A 35 9.71 -6.85 7.33
N LEU A 36 10.35 -5.75 7.71
CA LEU A 36 11.82 -5.67 7.81
C LEU A 36 12.33 -5.87 9.24
N ASP A 37 11.45 -5.74 10.24
CA ASP A 37 11.77 -5.93 11.65
C ASP A 37 10.56 -6.46 12.46
N ASP A 38 10.83 -6.95 13.67
CA ASP A 38 9.83 -7.54 14.56
C ASP A 38 8.81 -6.51 15.08
N GLU A 39 9.18 -5.23 15.17
CA GLU A 39 8.29 -4.15 15.59
C GLU A 39 7.22 -3.88 14.51
N MET A 40 7.64 -3.85 13.25
CA MET A 40 6.79 -3.72 12.07
C MET A 40 5.90 -4.95 11.92
N ALA A 41 6.44 -6.15 12.15
CA ALA A 41 5.66 -7.39 12.15
C ALA A 41 4.52 -7.33 13.17
N ALA A 42 4.81 -6.93 14.41
CA ALA A 42 3.81 -6.82 15.48
C ALA A 42 2.74 -5.76 15.16
N ARG A 43 3.15 -4.63 14.55
CA ARG A 43 2.22 -3.57 14.13
C ARG A 43 1.30 -4.02 13.01
N ILE A 44 1.84 -4.69 11.98
CA ILE A 44 1.06 -5.23 10.87
C ILE A 44 0.07 -6.26 11.39
N GLU A 45 0.50 -7.16 12.28
CA GLU A 45 -0.38 -8.16 12.88
C GLU A 45 -1.53 -7.51 13.66
N HIS A 46 -1.24 -6.48 14.47
CA HIS A 46 -2.28 -5.72 15.15
C HIS A 46 -3.28 -5.07 14.18
N HIS A 47 -2.80 -4.53 13.07
CA HIS A 47 -3.67 -3.97 12.03
C HIS A 47 -4.47 -5.04 11.27
N ARG A 48 -3.92 -6.24 11.05
CA ARG A 48 -4.64 -7.37 10.44
C ARG A 48 -5.76 -7.86 11.36
N GLN A 49 -5.51 -7.96 12.66
CA GLN A 49 -6.51 -8.35 13.67
C GLN A 49 -7.66 -7.34 13.80
N GLY A 50 -7.39 -6.06 13.51
CA GLY A 50 -8.43 -5.02 13.51
C GLY A 50 -9.36 -5.05 12.29
N ARG A 51 -9.00 -5.78 11.22
CA ARG A 51 -9.79 -5.82 9.98
C ARG A 51 -10.84 -6.91 9.99
N PRO A 52 -11.97 -6.71 9.31
CA PRO A 52 -12.96 -7.76 9.12
C PRO A 52 -12.37 -9.01 8.44
N ALA A 53 -12.78 -10.20 8.88
CA ALA A 53 -12.25 -11.46 8.38
C ALA A 53 -12.50 -11.71 6.87
N HIS A 54 -13.49 -11.01 6.28
CA HIS A 54 -13.79 -11.11 4.84
C HIS A 54 -12.82 -10.29 3.97
N TRP A 55 -11.94 -9.48 4.56
CA TRP A 55 -10.97 -8.69 3.81
C TRP A 55 -9.83 -9.58 3.34
N ARG A 56 -9.59 -9.59 2.03
CA ARG A 56 -8.41 -10.21 1.45
C ARG A 56 -7.25 -9.23 1.53
N THR A 57 -6.11 -9.69 2.03
CA THR A 57 -4.87 -8.88 2.08
C THR A 57 -3.85 -9.44 1.11
N VAL A 58 -3.22 -8.58 0.31
CA VAL A 58 -2.09 -8.90 -0.56
C VAL A 58 -0.95 -7.94 -0.25
N GLU A 59 0.26 -8.46 -0.08
CA GLU A 59 1.48 -7.66 0.08
C GLU A 59 2.09 -7.43 -1.30
N ARG A 60 2.06 -6.18 -1.78
CA ARG A 60 2.56 -5.81 -3.12
C ARG A 60 2.83 -4.31 -3.19
N TRP A 61 4.01 -3.94 -3.69
CA TRP A 61 4.39 -2.53 -3.98
C TRP A 61 4.80 -2.28 -5.44
N GLN A 62 4.90 -3.32 -6.27
CA GLN A 62 5.21 -3.27 -7.72
C GLN A 62 4.09 -3.93 -8.54
N HIS A 63 3.87 -3.47 -9.77
CA HIS A 63 2.85 -4.01 -10.69
C HIS A 63 1.43 -3.98 -10.10
N VAL A 64 1.06 -2.90 -9.40
CA VAL A 64 -0.26 -2.77 -8.75
C VAL A 64 -1.41 -2.82 -9.76
N ASP A 65 -1.15 -2.48 -11.02
CA ASP A 65 -2.06 -2.61 -12.16
C ASP A 65 -2.58 -4.04 -12.36
N GLU A 66 -1.80 -5.07 -12.02
CA GLU A 66 -2.27 -6.46 -12.03
C GLU A 66 -3.34 -6.76 -10.97
N LEU A 67 -3.47 -5.94 -9.91
CA LEU A 67 -4.57 -6.03 -8.92
C LEU A 67 -5.69 -5.04 -9.22
N ILE A 68 -5.35 -3.89 -9.79
CA ILE A 68 -6.29 -2.80 -10.07
C ILE A 68 -6.35 -2.63 -11.59
N HIS A 69 -7.09 -3.52 -12.25
CA HIS A 69 -7.28 -3.53 -13.71
C HIS A 69 -8.75 -3.27 -14.10
N ALA A 70 -9.01 -3.13 -15.40
CA ALA A 70 -10.34 -2.76 -15.92
C ALA A 70 -11.43 -3.81 -15.64
N ASP A 71 -11.05 -5.07 -15.43
CA ASP A 71 -11.96 -6.21 -15.23
C ASP A 71 -12.20 -6.56 -13.76
N ILE A 72 -11.73 -5.72 -12.81
CA ILE A 72 -12.03 -5.95 -11.38
C ILE A 72 -13.54 -5.88 -11.14
N ASN A 73 -14.02 -6.61 -10.13
CA ASN A 73 -15.42 -6.56 -9.76
C ASN A 73 -15.79 -5.10 -9.38
N PRO A 74 -16.76 -4.45 -10.04
CA PRO A 74 -17.15 -3.07 -9.73
C PRO A 74 -17.71 -2.89 -8.30
N HIS A 75 -18.00 -3.99 -7.61
CA HIS A 75 -18.45 -4.03 -6.22
C HIS A 75 -17.34 -4.37 -5.21
N GLU A 76 -16.11 -4.68 -5.66
CA GLU A 76 -14.96 -4.86 -4.77
C GLU A 76 -14.36 -3.49 -4.43
N ALA A 77 -14.27 -3.19 -3.14
CA ALA A 77 -13.53 -2.02 -2.68
C ALA A 77 -12.04 -2.36 -2.59
N VAL A 78 -11.17 -1.46 -3.05
CA VAL A 78 -9.71 -1.63 -2.97
C VAL A 78 -9.13 -0.55 -2.05
N LEU A 79 -8.33 -0.97 -1.09
CA LEU A 79 -7.58 -0.10 -0.20
C LEU A 79 -6.08 -0.37 -0.34
N LEU A 80 -5.35 0.56 -0.95
CA LEU A 80 -3.90 0.52 -1.02
C LEU A 80 -3.31 1.36 0.12
N GLU A 81 -2.47 0.75 0.95
CA GLU A 81 -1.83 1.43 2.07
C GLU A 81 -0.35 1.02 2.22
N CYS A 82 0.62 1.94 2.19
CA CYS A 82 0.51 3.37 1.85
C CYS A 82 1.42 3.75 0.68
N VAL A 83 1.02 4.81 -0.03
CA VAL A 83 1.74 5.30 -1.22
C VAL A 83 3.18 5.70 -0.88
N THR A 84 3.43 6.30 0.28
CA THR A 84 4.80 6.72 0.65
C THR A 84 5.71 5.52 0.86
N THR A 85 5.25 4.45 1.52
CA THR A 85 6.05 3.23 1.67
C THR A 85 6.24 2.51 0.34
N MET A 86 5.23 2.54 -0.54
CA MET A 86 5.38 2.01 -1.90
C MET A 86 6.50 2.72 -2.66
N VAL A 87 6.51 4.05 -2.63
CA VAL A 87 7.56 4.87 -3.25
C VAL A 87 8.92 4.58 -2.62
N THR A 88 9.01 4.48 -1.29
CA THR A 88 10.26 4.11 -0.61
C THR A 88 10.80 2.78 -1.12
N ASN A 89 9.97 1.73 -1.18
CA ASN A 89 10.42 0.43 -1.66
C ASN A 89 10.87 0.49 -3.13
N LEU A 90 10.12 1.17 -4.00
CA LEU A 90 10.50 1.35 -5.40
C LEU A 90 11.85 2.05 -5.55
N LEU A 91 12.09 3.11 -4.78
CA LEU A 91 13.35 3.83 -4.80
C LEU A 91 14.53 2.94 -4.39
N PHE A 92 14.37 2.11 -3.35
CA PHE A 92 15.41 1.16 -2.96
C PHE A 92 15.59 0.04 -3.98
N ASP A 93 14.52 -0.47 -4.58
CA ASP A 93 14.59 -1.51 -5.61
C ASP A 93 15.35 -1.02 -6.85
N TYR A 94 15.11 0.22 -7.30
CA TYR A 94 15.80 0.80 -8.45
C TYR A 94 17.20 1.33 -8.11
N GLY A 95 17.38 1.91 -6.93
CA GLY A 95 18.64 2.52 -6.50
C GLY A 95 19.71 1.50 -6.11
N GLY A 96 19.27 0.32 -5.63
CA GLY A 96 20.15 -0.72 -5.11
C GLY A 96 20.97 -0.25 -3.92
N ASP A 97 22.19 -0.78 -3.78
CA ASP A 97 23.09 -0.50 -2.65
C ASP A 97 23.87 0.81 -2.77
N LYS A 98 23.60 1.63 -3.80
CA LYS A 98 24.26 2.94 -3.97
C LYS A 98 23.76 3.93 -2.91
N ASP A 99 24.60 4.90 -2.61
CA ASP A 99 24.17 6.04 -1.81
C ASP A 99 22.99 6.75 -2.50
N PRO A 100 21.90 7.12 -1.78
CA PRO A 100 20.78 7.85 -2.36
C PRO A 100 21.14 9.16 -3.07
N ASP A 101 22.27 9.79 -2.71
CA ASP A 101 22.78 10.98 -3.40
C ASP A 101 23.38 10.66 -4.78
N GLU A 102 23.66 9.38 -5.07
CA GLU A 102 24.18 8.87 -6.35
C GLU A 102 23.11 8.22 -7.23
N TRP A 103 21.85 8.19 -6.78
CA TRP A 103 20.76 7.60 -7.55
C TRP A 103 20.41 8.43 -8.79
N ASP A 104 20.18 7.75 -9.90
CA ASP A 104 19.70 8.37 -11.14
C ASP A 104 18.16 8.44 -11.12
N TYR A 105 17.63 9.48 -10.46
CA TYR A 105 16.18 9.69 -10.36
C TYR A 105 15.50 9.86 -11.72
N GLN A 106 16.20 10.39 -12.74
CA GLN A 106 15.63 10.51 -14.09
C GLN A 106 15.45 9.15 -14.74
N ALA A 107 16.45 8.26 -14.61
CA ALA A 107 16.31 6.89 -15.09
C ALA A 107 15.20 6.13 -14.34
N MET A 108 15.04 6.35 -13.03
CA MET A 108 13.98 5.73 -12.22
C MET A 108 12.58 6.16 -12.65
N GLU A 109 12.36 7.43 -12.97
CA GLU A 109 11.06 7.93 -13.44
C GLU A 109 10.63 7.33 -14.79
N GLN A 110 11.59 6.83 -15.57
CA GLN A 110 11.34 6.19 -16.88
C GLN A 110 11.29 4.66 -16.80
N ALA A 111 11.46 4.08 -15.61
CA ALA A 111 11.33 2.65 -15.41
C ALA A 111 9.85 2.26 -15.34
N ASP A 112 9.42 1.35 -16.22
CA ASP A 112 8.04 0.88 -16.37
C ASP A 112 7.52 0.11 -15.13
#